data_AF-A0A429N173-F1
#
_entry.id   AF-A0A429N173-F1
#
_cell.length_a   1.000
_cell.length_b   1.000
_cell.length_c   1.000
_cell.angle_alpha   90.00
_cell.angle_beta   90.00
_cell.angle_gamma   90.00
#
_symmetry.space_group_name_H-M   'P 1'
#
loop_
_entity.id
_entity.type
_entity.pdbx_description
1 polymer ?
#
loop_
_entity_poly.entity_id
_entity_poly.type
_entity_poly.pdbx_seq_one_letter_code
_entity_poly.pdbx_strand_id
1 'polypeptide(L)'
;MTADTLLPLLTARAHGAAHRAEHGCACTTAVLADRPDATVVRHAGIVVKAHAPGTDPAALALRLAAAARLPGVLLPPLAPEAAVLGDRLVTVWPYGTPVD
;
A
#
# COMPACT_ATOMS: atom_id res chain seq x y z
N MET A 1 -4.86 1.28 -17.93
CA MET A 1 -4.17 0.09 -17.41
C MET A 1 -5.25 -0.93 -17.07
N THR A 2 -5.15 -2.18 -17.53
CA THR A 2 -6.16 -3.20 -17.20
C THR A 2 -5.94 -3.70 -15.77
N ALA A 3 -6.98 -4.22 -15.13
CA ALA A 3 -6.88 -4.82 -13.80
C ALA A 3 -5.77 -5.90 -13.74
N ASP A 4 -5.58 -6.64 -14.83
CA ASP A 4 -4.55 -7.68 -14.98
C ASP A 4 -3.11 -7.20 -14.72
N THR A 5 -2.79 -5.92 -14.88
CA THR A 5 -1.43 -5.41 -14.66
C THR A 5 -1.22 -4.80 -13.26
N LEU A 6 -2.30 -4.52 -12.51
CA LEU A 6 -2.20 -3.83 -11.23
C LEU A 6 -1.46 -4.68 -10.18
N LEU A 7 -1.82 -5.96 -10.06
CA LEU A 7 -1.28 -6.83 -9.02
C LEU A 7 0.23 -7.07 -9.14
N PRO A 8 0.80 -7.36 -10.34
CA PRO A 8 2.25 -7.44 -10.51
C PRO A 8 2.97 -6.13 -10.16
N LEU A 9 2.42 -4.98 -10.56
CA LEU A 9 3.03 -3.68 -10.28
C LEU A 9 2.99 -3.33 -8.78
N LEU A 10 1.88 -3.63 -8.11
CA LEU A 10 1.74 -3.41 -6.67
C LEU A 10 2.69 -4.31 -5.88
N THR A 11 2.87 -5.55 -6.34
CA THR A 11 3.84 -6.50 -5.78
C THR A 11 5.27 -5.99 -5.92
N ALA A 12 5.66 -5.51 -7.10
CA ALA A 12 6.97 -4.90 -7.30
C ALA A 12 7.19 -3.67 -6.41
N ARG A 13 6.15 -2.85 -6.23
CA ARG A 13 6.20 -1.68 -5.34
C ARG A 13 6.37 -2.08 -3.87
N ALA A 14 5.72 -3.15 -3.43
CA ALA A 14 5.86 -3.69 -2.07
C ALA A 14 7.26 -4.24 -1.82
N HIS A 15 7.81 -4.99 -2.78
CA HIS A 15 9.19 -5.48 -2.73
C HIS A 15 10.20 -4.32 -2.64
N GLY A 16 10.12 -3.33 -3.54
CA GLY A 16 11.04 -2.19 -3.53
C GLY A 16 10.87 -1.25 -2.33
N ALA A 17 9.72 -1.27 -1.66
CA ALA A 17 9.52 -0.57 -0.40
C ALA A 17 10.15 -1.30 0.79
N ALA A 18 10.21 -2.64 0.75
CA ALA A 18 10.83 -3.45 1.79
C ALA A 18 12.35 -3.51 1.66
N HIS A 19 12.87 -3.54 0.44
CA HIS A 19 14.30 -3.68 0.15
C HIS A 19 14.79 -2.56 -0.76
N ARG A 20 15.84 -1.84 -0.35
CA ARG A 20 16.42 -0.75 -1.15
C ARG A 20 17.33 -1.24 -2.31
N ALA A 21 17.88 -2.46 -2.25
CA ALA A 21 18.81 -2.97 -3.27
C ALA A 21 19.05 -4.51 -3.27
N GLU A 22 18.37 -5.29 -2.43
CA GLU A 22 18.62 -6.74 -2.35
C GLU A 22 17.90 -7.48 -3.49
N HIS A 23 18.65 -8.32 -4.21
CA HIS A 23 18.11 -9.25 -5.18
C HIS A 23 17.93 -10.61 -4.52
N GLY A 24 16.69 -11.14 -4.49
CA GLY A 24 16.40 -12.50 -4.03
C GLY A 24 16.08 -12.67 -2.54
N CYS A 25 15.20 -11.85 -1.95
CA CYS A 25 14.72 -12.13 -0.59
C CYS A 25 13.82 -13.39 -0.56
N ALA A 26 13.94 -14.22 0.49
CA ALA A 26 13.01 -15.29 0.83
C ALA A 26 11.71 -14.79 1.53
N CYS A 27 11.46 -13.49 1.47
CA CYS A 27 10.37 -12.80 2.13
C CYS A 27 8.99 -13.23 1.59
N THR A 28 8.03 -13.45 2.47
CA THR A 28 6.66 -13.77 2.06
C THR A 28 6.00 -12.60 1.34
N THR A 29 5.36 -12.92 0.21
CA THR A 29 4.43 -12.03 -0.51
C THR A 29 3.04 -12.60 -0.42
N ALA A 30 2.04 -11.78 -0.12
CA ALA A 30 0.65 -12.20 -0.06
C ALA A 30 -0.28 -11.11 -0.57
N VAL A 31 -1.32 -11.50 -1.31
CA VAL A 31 -2.45 -10.64 -1.64
C VAL A 31 -3.44 -10.71 -0.49
N LEU A 32 -3.59 -9.61 0.24
CA LEU A 32 -4.51 -9.54 1.38
C LEU A 32 -5.93 -9.19 0.94
N ALA A 33 -6.05 -8.43 -0.15
CA ALA A 33 -7.32 -8.14 -0.81
C ALA A 33 -7.07 -7.83 -2.28
N ASP A 34 -7.96 -8.28 -3.16
CA ASP A 34 -8.00 -7.85 -4.56
C ASP A 34 -9.44 -7.65 -4.98
N ARG A 35 -9.88 -6.38 -4.95
CA ARG A 35 -11.25 -5.98 -5.19
C ARG A 35 -11.27 -4.67 -5.98
N PRO A 36 -12.37 -4.35 -6.69
CA PRO A 36 -12.45 -3.11 -7.47
C PRO A 36 -12.18 -1.83 -6.66
N ASP A 37 -12.62 -1.81 -5.40
CA ASP A 37 -12.51 -0.68 -4.47
C ASP A 37 -11.13 -0.58 -3.80
N ALA A 38 -10.38 -1.67 -3.70
CA ALA A 38 -9.00 -1.68 -3.21
C ALA A 38 -8.27 -3.00 -3.52
N THR A 39 -6.98 -2.87 -3.83
CA THR A 39 -6.05 -4.01 -3.88
C THR A 39 -4.96 -3.79 -2.83
N VAL A 40 -4.66 -4.82 -2.04
CA VAL A 40 -3.73 -4.77 -0.91
C VAL A 40 -2.75 -5.93 -1.03
N VAL A 41 -1.47 -5.61 -1.17
CA VAL A 41 -0.38 -6.59 -1.21
C VAL A 41 0.54 -6.37 -0.02
N ARG A 42 0.89 -7.46 0.65
CA ARG A 42 1.93 -7.52 1.66
C ARG A 42 3.20 -8.09 1.06
N HIS A 43 4.34 -7.50 1.39
CA HIS A 43 5.66 -8.10 1.23
C HIS A 43 6.47 -7.89 2.51
N ALA A 44 6.91 -8.98 3.16
CA ALA A 44 7.57 -8.93 4.47
C ALA A 44 6.76 -8.11 5.51
N GLY A 45 7.35 -7.04 6.05
CA GLY A 45 6.72 -6.10 6.99
C GLY A 45 6.00 -4.93 6.33
N ILE A 46 5.93 -4.87 5.00
CA ILE A 46 5.34 -3.77 4.23
C ILE A 46 3.99 -4.18 3.65
N VAL A 47 3.03 -3.27 3.69
CA VAL A 47 1.77 -3.36 2.97
C VAL A 47 1.67 -2.18 2.00
N VAL A 48 1.33 -2.50 0.76
CA VAL A 48 1.01 -1.51 -0.26
C VAL A 48 -0.45 -1.66 -0.63
N LYS A 49 -1.18 -0.54 -0.58
CA LYS A 49 -2.61 -0.47 -0.91
C LYS A 49 -2.83 0.45 -2.10
N ALA A 50 -3.39 -0.09 -3.17
CA ALA A 50 -4.03 0.66 -4.24
C ALA A 50 -5.47 0.97 -3.85
N HIS A 51 -5.85 2.25 -3.93
CA HIS A 51 -7.22 2.71 -3.67
C HIS A 51 -8.08 2.60 -4.94
N ALA A 52 -9.40 2.77 -4.82
CA ALA A 52 -10.35 2.82 -5.94
C ALA A 52 -9.90 3.81 -7.05
N PRO A 53 -10.20 3.56 -8.35
CA PRO A 53 -9.94 4.56 -9.38
C PRO A 53 -10.75 5.82 -9.07
N GLY A 54 -10.21 6.99 -9.38
CA GLY A 54 -10.89 8.27 -9.11
C GLY A 54 -10.96 8.65 -7.62
N THR A 55 -10.24 7.96 -6.73
CA THR A 55 -10.07 8.41 -5.34
C THR A 55 -9.54 9.84 -5.32
N ASP A 56 -10.24 10.74 -4.62
CA ASP A 56 -9.81 12.13 -4.47
C ASP A 56 -8.44 12.22 -3.74
N PRO A 57 -7.39 12.77 -4.38
CA PRO A 57 -6.08 12.92 -3.77
C PRO A 57 -6.09 13.79 -2.51
N ALA A 58 -6.91 14.86 -2.46
CA ALA A 58 -6.94 15.77 -1.32
C ALA A 58 -7.57 15.09 -0.10
N ALA A 59 -8.72 14.45 -0.28
CA ALA A 59 -9.35 13.65 0.78
C ALA A 59 -8.48 12.48 1.22
N LEU A 60 -7.70 11.86 0.33
CA LEU A 60 -6.74 10.81 0.72
C LEU A 60 -5.59 11.38 1.55
N ALA A 61 -5.01 12.52 1.15
CA ALA A 61 -3.93 13.17 1.89
C ALA A 61 -4.36 13.54 3.32
N LEU A 62 -5.59 14.06 3.49
CA LEU A 62 -6.14 14.36 4.83
C LEU A 62 -6.24 13.11 5.72
N ARG A 63 -6.67 11.97 5.15
CA ARG A 63 -6.74 10.69 5.87
C ARG A 63 -5.35 10.17 6.26
N LEU A 64 -4.36 10.28 5.37
CA LEU A 64 -2.98 9.90 5.67
C LEU A 64 -2.40 10.78 6.79
N ALA A 65 -2.63 12.10 6.72
CA ALA A 65 -2.19 13.03 7.74
C ALA A 65 -2.87 12.78 9.10
N ALA A 66 -4.15 12.41 9.11
CA ALA A 66 -4.85 12.01 10.32
C ALA A 66 -4.24 10.73 10.92
N ALA A 67 -3.99 9.69 10.11
CA ALA A 67 -3.37 8.45 10.57
C ALA A 67 -1.97 8.68 11.14
N ALA A 68 -1.16 9.53 10.51
CA ALA A 68 0.18 9.88 10.99
C ALA A 68 0.17 10.63 12.33
N ARG A 69 -0.88 11.42 12.62
CA ARG A 69 -0.99 12.23 13.85
C ARG A 69 -1.64 11.50 15.02
N LEU A 70 -2.18 10.30 14.82
CA LEU A 70 -2.89 9.54 15.84
C LEU A 70 -2.28 8.13 16.06
N PRO A 71 -0.96 8.03 16.34
CA PRO A 71 -0.33 6.75 16.61
C PRO A 71 -0.96 6.08 17.84
N GLY A 72 -1.10 4.75 17.79
CA GLY A 72 -1.77 3.96 18.82
C GLY A 72 -3.29 3.84 18.63
N VAL A 73 -3.89 4.71 17.81
CA VAL A 73 -5.29 4.56 17.35
C VAL A 73 -5.32 4.13 15.89
N LEU A 74 -4.57 4.82 15.04
CA LEU A 74 -4.38 4.47 13.63
C LEU A 74 -2.94 4.05 13.40
N LEU A 75 -2.75 3.09 12.51
CA LEU A 75 -1.41 2.69 12.07
C LEU A 75 -0.81 3.82 11.21
N PRO A 76 0.35 4.40 11.56
CA PRO A 76 0.95 5.45 10.75
C PRO A 76 1.42 4.92 9.38
N PRO A 77 1.20 5.66 8.27
CA PRO A 77 1.76 5.28 6.97
C PRO A 77 3.27 5.49 6.94
N LEU A 78 3.99 4.70 6.14
CA LEU A 78 5.43 4.84 5.95
C LEU A 78 5.81 5.98 5.01
N ALA A 79 4.86 6.44 4.19
CA ALA A 79 5.01 7.59 3.31
C ALA A 79 3.84 8.57 3.55
N PRO A 80 4.12 9.89 3.68
CA PRO A 80 3.09 10.88 3.96
C PRO A 80 2.15 11.13 2.76
N GLU A 81 2.60 10.82 1.55
CA GLU A 81 1.87 11.06 0.31
C GLU A 81 1.61 9.76 -0.45
N ALA A 82 0.49 9.73 -1.16
CA ALA A 82 0.16 8.64 -2.07
C ALA A 82 0.93 8.79 -3.38
N ALA A 83 1.48 7.69 -3.89
CA ALA A 83 2.07 7.65 -5.23
C ALA A 83 0.99 7.30 -6.27
N VAL A 84 1.14 7.81 -7.49
CA VAL A 84 0.29 7.41 -8.62
C VAL A 84 0.83 6.12 -9.23
N LEU A 85 -0.05 5.14 -9.49
CA LEU A 85 0.24 3.94 -10.25
C LEU A 85 -0.88 3.70 -11.26
N GLY A 86 -0.68 4.16 -12.49
CA GLY A 86 -1.73 4.18 -13.50
C GLY A 86 -2.89 5.09 -13.10
N ASP A 87 -4.09 4.53 -12.98
CA ASP A 87 -5.32 5.23 -12.56
C ASP A 87 -5.60 5.11 -11.05
N ARG A 88 -4.69 4.48 -10.28
CA ARG A 88 -4.83 4.28 -8.84
C ARG A 88 -3.87 5.18 -8.07
N LEU A 89 -4.31 5.60 -6.89
CA LEU A 89 -3.44 6.12 -5.84
C LEU A 89 -2.96 4.96 -4.96
N VAL A 90 -1.69 4.98 -4.56
CA VAL A 90 -1.02 3.91 -3.82
C VAL A 90 -0.41 4.45 -2.54
N THR A 91 -0.66 3.75 -1.43
CA THR A 91 -0.17 4.12 -0.08
C THR A 91 0.61 2.96 0.53
N VAL A 92 1.62 3.28 1.35
CA VAL A 92 2.55 2.31 1.93
C VAL A 92 2.47 2.35 3.45
N TRP A 93 2.35 1.18 4.06
CA TRP A 93 2.08 0.99 5.47
C TRP A 93 2.99 -0.11 6.04
N PRO A 94 3.30 -0.11 7.34
CA PRO A 94 3.74 -1.34 7.98
C PRO A 94 2.58 -2.36 7.96
N TYR A 95 2.87 -3.65 8.05
CA TYR A 95 1.85 -4.71 8.06
C TYR A 95 0.88 -4.61 9.27
N GLY A 96 1.33 -3.98 10.35
CA GLY A 96 0.56 -3.87 11.59
C GLY A 96 0.36 -5.22 12.28
N THR A 97 -0.44 -5.21 13.35
CA THR A 97 -0.92 -6.43 14.01
C THR A 97 -2.43 -6.50 13.80
N PRO A 98 -2.98 -7.57 13.22
CA PRO A 98 -4.43 -7.74 13.11
C PRO A 98 -5.11 -7.66 14.48
N VAL A 99 -6.30 -7.09 14.51
CA VAL A 99 -7.19 -7.10 15.68
C VAL A 99 -8.42 -7.90 15.31
N ASP A 100 -8.92 -8.70 16.25
CA ASP A 100 -10.11 -9.56 16.07
C ASP A 100 -11.42 -8.80 16.35
#